data_AF-A0A5E4L965-F1
#
_entry.id   AF-A0A5E4L965-F1
#
_cell.length_a   1.000
_cell.length_b   1.000
_cell.length_c   1.000
_cell.angle_alpha   90.00
_cell.angle_beta   90.00
_cell.angle_gamma   90.00
#
_symmetry.space_group_name_H-M   'P 1'
#
loop_
_entity.id
_entity.type
_entity.pdbx_description
1 polymer ?
#
loop_
_entity_poly.entity_id
_entity_poly.type
_entity_poly.pdbx_seq_one_letter_code
_entity_poly.pdbx_strand_id
1 'polypeptide(L)'
;MDWLKHSAFGFVLAAIAFYLLSANPYEIVVLALFSAGSALLPDLDHVGSKAREILDKLVIFIAVLFTYLFYCHDISCILDETFVLRIFAFAGAYFIIFTYFRPEHRGITHSLLFAAFFMILLFFILGWKFALAGGLGYLSHLLLDRKIKIL
;
A
#
# COMPACT_ATOMS: atom_id res chain seq x y z
N MET A 1 -15.35 -5.33 -5.45
CA MET A 1 -14.25 -5.95 -6.25
C MET A 1 -13.87 -7.28 -5.61
N ASP A 2 -13.35 -8.20 -6.42
CA ASP A 2 -12.89 -9.52 -5.94
C ASP A 2 -11.42 -9.41 -5.51
N TRP A 3 -11.19 -8.89 -4.31
CA TRP A 3 -9.86 -8.57 -3.78
C TRP A 3 -8.91 -9.77 -3.78
N LEU A 4 -9.47 -10.97 -3.61
CA LEU A 4 -8.70 -12.22 -3.60
C LEU A 4 -8.12 -12.49 -4.99
N LYS A 5 -8.90 -12.30 -6.06
CA LYS A 5 -8.40 -12.45 -7.43
C LYS A 5 -7.29 -11.47 -7.75
N HIS A 6 -7.44 -10.21 -7.36
CA HIS A 6 -6.44 -9.16 -7.61
C HIS A 6 -5.14 -9.44 -6.85
N SER A 7 -5.25 -9.76 -5.56
CA SER A 7 -4.10 -10.11 -4.72
C SER A 7 -3.38 -11.36 -5.23
N ALA A 8 -4.14 -12.42 -5.55
CA ALA A 8 -3.58 -13.68 -6.02
C ALA A 8 -2.88 -13.53 -7.37
N PHE A 9 -3.47 -12.76 -8.29
CA PHE A 9 -2.86 -12.51 -9.59
C PHE A 9 -1.57 -11.69 -9.45
N GLY A 10 -1.59 -10.63 -8.63
CA GLY A 10 -0.39 -9.84 -8.31
C GLY A 10 0.72 -10.68 -7.66
N PHE A 11 0.35 -11.57 -6.73
CA PHE A 11 1.28 -12.51 -6.09
C PHE A 11 1.95 -13.43 -7.12
N VAL A 12 1.15 -14.13 -7.93
CA VAL A 12 1.65 -15.10 -8.92
C VAL A 12 2.51 -14.41 -9.97
N LEU A 13 2.09 -13.24 -10.45
CA LEU A 13 2.83 -12.47 -11.46
C LEU A 13 4.21 -12.06 -10.94
N ALA A 14 4.29 -11.53 -9.72
CA ALA A 14 5.57 -11.16 -9.12
C ALA A 14 6.42 -12.40 -8.80
N ALA A 15 5.83 -13.48 -8.32
CA ALA A 15 6.56 -14.72 -8.06
C ALA A 15 7.24 -15.27 -9.32
N ILE A 16 6.51 -15.30 -10.45
CA ILE A 16 7.05 -15.70 -11.76
C ILE A 16 8.14 -14.73 -12.20
N ALA A 17 7.91 -13.41 -12.12
CA ALA A 17 8.88 -12.41 -12.54
C ALA A 17 10.20 -12.53 -11.76
N PHE A 18 10.14 -12.64 -10.43
CA PHE A 18 11.36 -12.74 -9.61
C PHE A 18 12.02 -14.11 -9.66
N TYR A 19 11.26 -15.18 -9.93
CA TYR A 19 11.85 -16.48 -10.28
C TYR A 19 12.68 -16.38 -11.57
N LEU A 20 12.15 -15.74 -12.62
CA LEU A 20 12.87 -15.53 -13.88
C LEU A 20 14.11 -14.62 -13.72
N LEU A 21 14.07 -13.68 -12.77
CA LEU A 21 15.21 -12.84 -12.41
C LEU A 21 16.22 -13.53 -11.47
N SER A 22 16.06 -14.84 -11.22
CA SER A 22 16.95 -15.63 -10.35
C SER A 22 17.07 -15.08 -8.93
N ALA A 23 16.00 -14.46 -8.41
CA ALA A 23 15.93 -14.09 -7.00
C ALA A 23 15.92 -15.35 -6.11
N ASN A 24 16.44 -15.23 -4.89
CA ASN A 24 16.40 -16.35 -3.96
C ASN A 24 14.95 -16.63 -3.50
N PRO A 25 14.62 -17.86 -3.04
CA PRO A 25 13.24 -18.23 -2.69
C PRO A 25 12.60 -17.34 -1.63
N TYR A 26 13.36 -16.89 -0.63
CA TYR A 26 12.85 -16.00 0.41
C TYR A 26 12.45 -14.63 -0.17
N GLU A 27 13.32 -14.06 -1.00
CA GLU A 27 13.06 -12.78 -1.68
C GLU A 27 11.85 -12.87 -2.62
N ILE A 28 11.68 -13.97 -3.34
CA ILE A 28 10.49 -14.22 -4.18
C ILE A 28 9.22 -14.12 -3.34
N VAL A 29 9.17 -14.81 -2.19
CA VAL A 29 7.98 -14.80 -1.32
C VAL A 29 7.69 -13.40 -0.79
N VAL A 30 8.71 -12.67 -0.31
CA VAL A 30 8.54 -11.32 0.22
C VAL A 30 8.03 -10.36 -0.86
N LEU A 31 8.64 -10.37 -2.05
CA LEU A 31 8.24 -9.49 -3.16
C LEU A 31 6.87 -9.87 -3.73
N ALA A 32 6.52 -11.16 -3.74
CA ALA A 32 5.19 -11.62 -4.15
C ALA A 32 4.11 -11.17 -3.18
N LEU A 33 4.35 -11.25 -1.86
CA LEU A 33 3.43 -10.71 -0.85
C LEU A 33 3.28 -9.19 -0.98
N PHE A 34 4.39 -8.48 -1.22
CA PHE A 34 4.37 -7.04 -1.43
C PHE A 34 3.57 -6.66 -2.68
N SER A 35 3.73 -7.40 -3.79
CA SER A 35 2.94 -7.25 -5.01
C SER A 35 1.45 -7.51 -4.77
N ALA A 36 1.12 -8.57 -4.01
CA ALA A 36 -0.27 -8.89 -3.66
C ALA A 36 -0.95 -7.74 -2.90
N GLY A 37 -0.25 -7.14 -1.92
CA GLY A 37 -0.73 -5.96 -1.22
C GLY A 37 -0.83 -4.73 -2.12
N SER A 38 0.14 -4.53 -3.01
CA SER A 38 0.16 -3.40 -3.95
C SER A 38 -0.98 -3.47 -4.98
N ALA A 39 -1.40 -4.68 -5.37
CA ALA A 39 -2.56 -4.89 -6.22
C ALA A 39 -3.86 -4.40 -5.58
N LEU A 40 -3.92 -4.24 -4.25
CA LEU A 40 -5.10 -3.75 -3.55
C LEU A 40 -5.14 -2.22 -3.39
N LEU A 41 -4.03 -1.53 -3.68
CA LEU A 41 -3.91 -0.08 -3.50
C LEU A 41 -4.89 0.75 -4.34
N PRO A 42 -5.17 0.42 -5.62
CA PRO A 42 -6.09 1.22 -6.43
C PRO A 42 -7.47 1.37 -5.80
N ASP A 43 -7.89 0.32 -5.08
CA ASP A 43 -9.22 0.16 -4.47
C ASP A 43 -9.34 0.73 -3.05
N LEU A 44 -8.28 1.38 -2.54
CA LEU A 44 -8.39 2.17 -1.30
C LEU A 44 -9.35 3.36 -1.43
N ASP A 45 -9.71 3.72 -2.68
CA ASP A 45 -10.71 4.74 -3.00
C ASP A 45 -12.16 4.28 -2.74
N HIS A 46 -12.42 2.97 -2.70
CA HIS A 46 -13.77 2.42 -2.57
C HIS A 46 -14.15 2.22 -1.09
N VAL A 47 -15.26 2.85 -0.70
CA VAL A 47 -15.87 2.62 0.62
C VAL A 47 -16.29 1.16 0.74
N GLY A 48 -15.73 0.45 1.72
CA GLY A 48 -16.02 -0.98 1.94
C GLY A 48 -15.14 -1.94 1.14
N SER A 49 -14.09 -1.46 0.45
CA SER A 49 -13.07 -2.40 -0.04
C SER A 49 -12.37 -3.09 1.13
N LYS A 50 -11.94 -4.33 0.93
CA LYS A 50 -11.20 -5.06 1.96
C LYS A 50 -9.87 -4.40 2.29
N ALA A 51 -9.21 -3.79 1.31
CA ALA A 51 -8.01 -2.99 1.50
C ALA A 51 -8.26 -1.84 2.48
N ARG A 52 -9.37 -1.11 2.25
CA ARG A 52 -9.79 -0.01 3.11
C ARG A 52 -10.13 -0.47 4.52
N GLU A 53 -10.91 -1.55 4.64
CA GLU A 53 -11.31 -2.12 5.94
C GLU A 53 -10.09 -2.56 6.77
N ILE A 54 -9.10 -3.17 6.12
CA ILE A 54 -7.85 -3.58 6.79
C ILE A 54 -7.08 -2.33 7.24
N LEU A 55 -6.93 -1.33 6.37
CA LEU A 55 -6.21 -0.10 6.70
C LEU A 55 -6.88 0.68 7.84
N ASP A 56 -8.21 0.76 7.85
CA ASP A 56 -8.99 1.41 8.90
C ASP A 56 -8.80 0.73 10.27
N LYS A 57 -8.64 -0.61 10.31
CA LYS A 57 -8.35 -1.35 11.55
C LYS A 57 -6.89 -1.20 11.98
N LEU A 58 -5.97 -1.10 11.03
CA LEU A 58 -4.54 -1.02 11.30
C LEU A 58 -4.03 0.40 11.55
N VAL A 59 -4.79 1.45 11.22
CA VAL A 59 -4.30 2.83 11.30
C VAL A 59 -3.79 3.20 12.69
N ILE A 60 -4.45 2.76 13.77
CA ILE A 60 -4.02 3.04 15.14
C ILE A 60 -2.69 2.34 15.43
N PHE A 61 -2.54 1.08 15.01
CA PHE A 61 -1.29 0.35 15.18
C PHE A 61 -0.14 0.99 14.38
N ILE A 62 -0.42 1.39 13.14
CA ILE A 62 0.55 2.11 12.29
C ILE A 62 0.93 3.45 12.94
N ALA A 63 -0.03 4.19 13.48
CA ALA A 63 0.20 5.46 14.17
C ALA A 63 1.10 5.28 15.41
N VAL A 64 0.85 4.25 16.23
CA VAL A 64 1.69 3.90 17.39
C VAL A 64 3.11 3.56 16.94
N LEU A 65 3.24 2.67 15.95
CA LEU A 65 4.55 2.23 15.45
C LEU A 65 5.32 3.40 14.84
N PHE A 66 4.67 4.22 14.01
CA PHE A 66 5.28 5.40 13.40
C PHE A 66 5.72 6.41 14.47
N THR A 67 4.85 6.70 15.45
CA THR A 67 5.19 7.63 16.53
C THR A 67 6.39 7.11 17.33
N TYR A 68 6.41 5.82 17.63
CA TYR A 68 7.52 5.18 18.35
C TYR A 68 8.83 5.27 17.55
N LEU A 69 8.83 4.83 16.29
CA LEU A 69 10.05 4.73 15.49
C LEU A 69 10.68 6.10 15.15
N PHE A 70 9.86 7.14 14.97
CA PHE A 70 10.34 8.44 14.49
C PHE A 70 10.47 9.50 15.60
N TYR A 71 9.80 9.30 16.74
CA TYR A 71 9.75 10.33 17.79
C TYR A 71 10.12 9.84 19.19
N CYS A 72 10.25 8.52 19.42
CA CYS A 72 10.78 8.02 20.67
C CYS A 72 12.28 7.73 20.54
N HIS A 73 13.07 8.30 21.44
CA HIS A 73 14.47 7.95 21.61
C HIS A 73 14.69 6.91 22.73
N ASP A 74 13.70 6.75 23.61
CA ASP A 74 13.68 5.77 24.70
C ASP A 74 12.26 5.18 24.87
N ILE A 75 12.13 4.14 25.68
CA ILE A 75 10.83 3.48 25.91
C ILE A 75 9.92 4.26 26.87
N SER A 76 10.48 5.12 27.73
CA SER A 76 9.71 5.97 28.64
C SER A 76 8.85 6.99 27.90
N CYS A 77 9.24 7.38 26.69
CA CYS A 77 8.44 8.15 25.72
C CYS A 77 6.98 7.69 25.60
N ILE A 78 6.70 6.38 25.71
CA ILE A 78 5.34 5.83 25.57
C ILE A 78 4.38 6.36 26.65
N LEU A 79 4.91 6.80 27.80
CA LEU A 79 4.15 7.34 28.91
C LEU A 79 3.93 8.86 28.82
N ASP A 80 4.52 9.53 27.83
CA ASP A 80 4.33 10.97 27.60
C ASP A 80 2.96 11.25 26.99
N GLU A 81 2.25 12.26 27.52
CA GLU A 81 1.00 12.76 26.95
C GLU A 81 1.16 13.19 25.48
N THR A 82 2.34 13.70 25.11
CA THR A 82 2.63 14.08 23.72
C THR A 82 2.66 12.88 22.77
N PHE A 83 3.01 11.68 23.26
CA PHE A 83 2.99 10.45 22.48
C PHE A 83 1.56 10.06 22.09
N VAL A 84 0.64 10.10 23.05
CA VAL A 84 -0.78 9.81 22.84
C VAL A 84 -1.41 10.84 21.90
N LEU A 85 -1.10 12.13 22.07
CA LEU A 85 -1.59 13.19 21.18
C LEU A 85 -1.13 12.99 19.74
N ARG A 86 0.11 12.56 19.50
CA ARG A 86 0.63 12.28 18.15
C ARG A 86 -0.09 11.11 17.48
N ILE A 87 -0.38 10.05 18.23
CA ILE A 87 -1.18 8.91 17.72
C ILE A 87 -2.55 9.39 17.25
N PHE A 88 -3.24 10.17 18.09
CA PHE A 88 -4.55 10.73 17.73
C PHE A 88 -4.47 11.71 16.56
N ALA A 89 -3.43 12.54 16.50
CA ALA A 89 -3.22 13.46 15.38
C ALA A 89 -3.03 12.69 14.05
N PHE A 90 -2.20 11.63 14.04
CA PHE A 90 -1.96 10.81 12.85
C PHE A 90 -3.23 10.07 12.41
N ALA A 91 -3.88 9.37 13.35
CA ALA A 91 -5.11 8.64 13.06
C ALA A 91 -6.24 9.59 12.63
N GLY A 92 -6.38 10.73 13.31
CA GLY A 92 -7.34 11.78 12.97
C GLY A 92 -7.10 12.35 11.56
N ALA A 93 -5.85 12.68 11.22
CA ALA A 93 -5.49 13.13 9.88
C ALA A 93 -5.86 12.09 8.81
N TYR A 94 -5.57 10.81 9.05
CA TYR A 94 -5.98 9.73 8.17
C TYR A 94 -7.51 9.69 7.97
N PHE A 95 -8.30 9.71 9.05
CA PHE A 95 -9.76 9.68 8.93
C PHE A 95 -10.31 10.92 8.23
N ILE A 96 -9.75 12.11 8.49
CA ILE A 96 -10.13 13.34 7.80
C ILE A 96 -9.86 13.23 6.30
N ILE A 97 -8.65 12.80 5.90
CA ILE A 97 -8.27 12.65 4.49
C ILE A 97 -9.27 11.73 3.77
N PHE A 98 -9.58 10.58 4.34
CA PHE A 98 -10.45 9.62 3.67
C PHE A 98 -11.95 9.88 3.83
N THR A 99 -12.35 10.75 4.76
CA THR A 99 -13.73 11.20 4.87
C THR A 99 -14.01 12.34 3.90
N TYR A 100 -13.09 13.31 3.79
CA TYR A 100 -13.33 14.56 3.07
C TYR A 100 -12.60 14.68 1.73
N PHE A 101 -11.41 14.10 1.60
CA PHE A 101 -10.57 14.17 0.40
C PHE A 101 -10.53 12.84 -0.37
N ARG A 102 -11.53 12.00 -0.15
CA ARG A 102 -11.61 10.69 -0.79
C ARG A 102 -11.66 10.86 -2.32
N PRO A 103 -10.77 10.18 -3.07
CA PRO A 103 -10.90 10.10 -4.51
C PRO A 103 -12.24 9.46 -4.91
N GLU A 104 -12.82 9.89 -6.03
CA GLU A 104 -13.94 9.16 -6.60
C GLU A 104 -13.51 7.73 -6.97
N HIS A 105 -14.40 6.75 -6.78
CA HIS A 105 -14.10 5.36 -7.11
C HIS A 105 -13.79 5.23 -8.61
N ARG A 106 -12.63 4.67 -8.96
CA ARG A 106 -12.06 4.64 -10.33
C ARG A 106 -11.60 6.00 -10.85
N GLY A 107 -11.23 6.89 -9.94
CA GLY A 107 -10.58 8.16 -10.20
C GLY A 107 -9.09 7.99 -10.50
N ILE A 108 -8.27 8.88 -9.96
CA ILE A 108 -6.84 9.00 -10.29
C ILE A 108 -6.05 7.72 -9.96
N THR A 109 -6.46 6.96 -8.94
CA THR A 109 -5.85 5.66 -8.57
C THR A 109 -6.06 4.58 -9.63
N HIS A 110 -6.96 4.76 -10.58
CA HIS A 110 -7.15 3.84 -11.70
C HIS A 110 -6.53 4.40 -12.99
N SER A 111 -5.36 5.04 -12.89
CA SER A 111 -4.60 5.59 -14.01
C SER A 111 -3.18 5.03 -14.08
N LEU A 112 -2.65 4.94 -15.30
CA LEU A 112 -1.25 4.58 -15.55
C LEU A 112 -0.29 5.62 -14.97
N LEU A 113 -0.67 6.90 -14.97
CA LEU A 113 0.14 7.97 -14.40
C LEU A 113 0.35 7.76 -12.89
N PHE A 114 -0.71 7.42 -12.16
CA PHE A 114 -0.59 7.15 -10.72
C PHE A 114 0.21 5.87 -10.46
N ALA A 115 0.03 4.83 -11.28
CA ALA A 115 0.86 3.62 -11.19
C ALA A 115 2.36 3.94 -11.39
N ALA A 116 2.70 4.77 -12.38
CA ALA A 116 4.08 5.21 -12.62
C ALA A 116 4.62 6.05 -11.45
N PHE A 117 3.84 6.99 -10.95
CA PHE A 117 4.19 7.78 -9.76
C PHE A 117 4.46 6.88 -8.54
N PHE A 118 3.59 5.90 -8.31
CA PHE A 118 3.76 4.91 -7.23
C PHE A 118 5.05 4.10 -7.40
N MET A 119 5.35 3.61 -8.60
CA MET A 119 6.60 2.89 -8.88
C MET A 119 7.85 3.76 -8.64
N ILE A 120 7.82 5.03 -9.07
CA ILE A 120 8.92 5.98 -8.84
C ILE A 120 9.13 6.19 -7.33
N LEU A 121 8.04 6.39 -6.59
CA LEU A 121 8.11 6.58 -5.13
C LEU A 121 8.69 5.33 -4.44
N LEU A 122 8.26 4.14 -4.83
CA LEU A 122 8.84 2.88 -4.33
C LEU A 122 10.31 2.72 -4.68
N PHE A 123 10.72 3.15 -5.87
CA PHE A 123 12.12 3.06 -6.29
C PHE A 123 13.03 3.88 -5.37
N PHE A 124 12.62 5.10 -5.01
CA PHE A 124 13.41 5.95 -4.12
C PHE A 124 13.40 5.50 -2.67
N ILE A 125 12.31 4.90 -2.18
CA ILE A 125 12.17 4.51 -0.76
C ILE A 125 12.72 3.11 -0.49
N LEU A 126 12.40 2.14 -1.36
CA LEU A 126 12.66 0.71 -1.14
C LEU A 126 13.58 0.08 -2.20
N GLY A 127 13.91 0.81 -3.26
CA GLY A 127 14.77 0.33 -4.35
C GLY A 127 14.02 -0.40 -5.47
N TRP A 128 14.76 -0.77 -6.51
CA TRP A 128 14.20 -1.23 -7.78
C TRP A 128 13.38 -2.52 -7.70
N LYS A 129 13.74 -3.46 -6.81
CA LYS A 129 13.02 -4.74 -6.67
C LYS A 129 11.60 -4.51 -6.14
N PHE A 130 11.45 -3.68 -5.10
CA PHE A 130 10.15 -3.31 -4.56
C PHE A 130 9.35 -2.44 -5.52
N ALA A 131 10.00 -1.53 -6.26
CA ALA A 131 9.35 -0.75 -7.32
C ALA A 131 8.75 -1.66 -8.41
N LEU A 132 9.50 -2.65 -8.86
CA LEU A 132 9.02 -3.63 -9.84
C LEU A 132 7.90 -4.50 -9.26
N ALA A 133 8.07 -5.04 -8.05
CA ALA A 133 7.04 -5.85 -7.39
C ALA A 133 5.73 -5.08 -7.19
N GLY A 134 5.82 -3.86 -6.64
CA GLY A 134 4.67 -2.99 -6.44
C GLY A 134 4.02 -2.58 -7.75
N GLY A 135 4.83 -2.26 -8.77
CA GLY A 135 4.36 -1.96 -10.11
C GLY A 135 3.61 -3.11 -10.76
N LEU A 136 4.13 -4.34 -10.68
CA LEU A 136 3.46 -5.54 -11.20
C LEU A 136 2.11 -5.76 -10.50
N GLY A 137 2.06 -5.64 -9.18
CA GLY A 137 0.82 -5.72 -8.41
C GLY A 137 -0.20 -4.67 -8.86
N TYR A 138 0.21 -3.40 -8.86
CA TYR A 138 -0.65 -2.27 -9.25
C TYR A 138 -1.18 -2.40 -10.69
N LEU A 139 -0.28 -2.67 -11.64
CA LEU A 139 -0.64 -2.80 -13.05
C LEU A 139 -1.54 -4.01 -13.29
N SER A 140 -1.30 -5.12 -12.57
CA SER A 140 -2.17 -6.29 -12.67
C SER A 140 -3.61 -5.99 -12.27
N HIS A 141 -3.81 -5.11 -11.28
CA HIS A 141 -5.15 -4.66 -10.90
C HIS A 141 -5.82 -3.89 -12.03
N LEU A 142 -5.13 -2.90 -12.61
CA LEU A 142 -5.65 -2.12 -13.72
C LEU A 142 -6.00 -2.98 -14.95
N LEU A 143 -5.18 -4.00 -15.22
CA LEU A 143 -5.39 -4.97 -16.30
C LEU A 143 -6.64 -5.82 -16.06
N LEU A 144 -6.80 -6.37 -14.85
CA LEU A 144 -7.95 -7.20 -14.49
C LEU A 144 -9.27 -6.43 -14.57
N ASP A 145 -9.27 -5.18 -14.12
CA ASP A 145 -10.45 -4.31 -14.20
C ASP A 145 -10.72 -3.79 -15.61
N ARG A 146 -9.78 -3.95 -16.55
CA ARG A 146 -9.85 -3.40 -17.93
C ARG A 146 -10.10 -1.89 -17.94
N LYS A 147 -9.63 -1.19 -16.92
CA LYS A 147 -9.80 0.27 -16.73
C LYS A 147 -8.47 0.99 -16.83
N ILE A 148 -7.70 0.68 -17.86
CA ILE A 148 -6.44 1.37 -18.14
C ILE A 148 -6.76 2.74 -18.76
N LYS A 149 -6.58 3.79 -17.97
CA LYS A 149 -6.60 5.18 -18.45
C LYS A 149 -5.22 5.78 -18.30
N ILE A 150 -4.88 6.75 -19.15
CA ILE A 150 -3.64 7.52 -18.99
C ILE A 150 -3.78 8.46 -17.78
N LEU A 151 -4.94 9.12 -17.65
CA LEU A 151 -5.34 9.99 -16.55
C LEU A 151 -6.71 9.58 -15.99
#